data_AF-A0A953UVX0-F1
#
_entry.id   AF-A0A953UVX0-F1
#
_cell.length_a   1.000
_cell.length_b   1.000
_cell.length_c   1.000
_cell.angle_alpha   90.00
_cell.angle_beta   90.00
_cell.angle_gamma   90.00
#
_symmetry.space_group_name_H-M   'P 1'
#
loop_
_entity.id
_entity.type
_entity.pdbx_description
1 polymer ?
#
loop_
_entity_poly.entity_id
_entity_poly.type
_entity_poly.pdbx_seq_one_letter_code
_entity_poly.pdbx_strand_id
1 'polypeptide(L)'
;MDNFAERTFFITSVTWGRRSLFQSERAASLLLDTLFAYREREIFRLYEFVVMPDHIHLLLAPKPTVALERAMQFIKGGYSHRFMKEIGSRMEIWQRSFTNHRIRDWADFEKHRRYIHLNPVRAGAG
;
A
#
# COMPACT_ATOMS: atom_id res chain seq x y z
N MET A 1 -10.71 -17.52 19.19
CA MET A 1 -9.82 -17.94 18.08
C MET A 1 -10.00 -16.90 17.00
N ASP A 2 -9.06 -15.97 16.89
CA ASP A 2 -9.18 -14.89 15.91
C ASP A 2 -9.26 -15.48 14.51
N ASN A 3 -10.35 -15.14 13.81
CA ASN A 3 -10.66 -15.54 12.45
C ASN A 3 -9.61 -14.93 11.52
N PHE A 4 -8.44 -15.56 11.42
CA PHE A 4 -7.37 -15.13 10.53
C PHE A 4 -7.88 -15.28 9.09
N ALA A 5 -8.12 -14.13 8.47
CA ALA A 5 -7.54 -13.90 7.17
C ALA A 5 -8.08 -14.73 5.99
N GLU A 6 -9.38 -15.03 5.88
CA GLU A 6 -9.91 -15.60 4.62
C GLU A 6 -9.58 -14.74 3.38
N ARG A 7 -9.23 -13.46 3.57
CA ARG A 7 -8.96 -12.50 2.50
C ARG A 7 -7.76 -11.58 2.78
N THR A 8 -6.74 -12.05 3.48
CA THR A 8 -5.50 -11.25 3.65
C THR A 8 -4.57 -11.46 2.46
N PHE A 9 -3.99 -10.37 1.98
CA PHE A 9 -3.06 -10.35 0.86
C PHE A 9 -1.82 -9.55 1.21
N PHE A 10 -0.67 -10.08 0.84
CA PHE A 10 0.55 -9.30 0.69
C PHE A 10 0.60 -8.73 -0.73
N ILE A 11 0.80 -7.43 -0.86
CA ILE A 11 0.66 -6.70 -2.13
C ILE A 11 1.92 -5.88 -2.37
N THR A 12 2.36 -5.81 -3.62
CA THR A 12 3.38 -4.85 -4.06
C THR A 12 2.82 -3.98 -5.18
N SER A 13 2.87 -2.66 -5.00
CA SER A 13 2.52 -1.69 -6.04
C SER A 13 3.72 -0.79 -6.32
N VAL A 14 4.16 -0.74 -7.57
CA VAL A 14 5.38 -0.06 -8.01
C VAL A 14 5.03 1.23 -8.76
N THR A 15 5.83 2.28 -8.56
CA THR A 15 5.66 3.53 -9.28
C THR A 15 6.00 3.38 -10.76
N TRP A 16 5.42 4.24 -11.60
CA TRP A 16 5.71 4.27 -13.03
C TRP A 16 7.19 4.52 -13.27
N GLY A 17 7.82 3.70 -14.11
CA GLY A 17 9.25 3.78 -14.40
C GLY A 17 10.16 3.60 -13.17
N ARG A 18 9.66 3.02 -12.06
CA ARG A 18 10.39 2.85 -10.80
C ARG A 18 10.97 4.16 -10.26
N ARG A 19 10.26 5.27 -10.46
CA ARG A 19 10.66 6.58 -9.94
C ARG A 19 10.61 6.58 -8.42
N SER A 20 11.65 7.13 -7.78
CA SER A 20 11.76 7.31 -6.33
C SER A 20 10.82 8.39 -5.77
N LEU A 21 9.54 8.32 -6.12
CA LEU A 21 8.52 9.31 -5.79
C LEU A 21 8.40 9.55 -4.28
N PHE A 22 8.56 8.49 -3.49
CA PHE A 22 8.36 8.51 -2.05
C PHE A 22 9.62 8.91 -1.28
N GLN A 23 10.70 9.34 -1.95
CA GLN A 23 11.78 10.10 -1.27
C GLN A 23 11.35 11.53 -0.91
N SER A 24 10.35 12.07 -1.60
CA SER A 24 9.73 13.33 -1.20
C SER A 24 8.82 13.08 -0.01
N GLU A 25 9.14 13.69 1.13
CA GLU A 25 8.31 13.64 2.34
C GLU A 25 6.87 14.03 2.04
N ARG A 26 6.67 15.09 1.26
CA ARG A 26 5.33 15.55 0.85
C ARG A 26 4.55 14.47 0.09
N ALA A 27 5.20 13.78 -0.84
CA ALA A 27 4.56 12.71 -1.63
C ALA A 27 4.29 11.46 -0.76
N ALA A 28 5.24 11.10 0.12
CA ALA A 28 5.09 10.00 1.05
C ALA A 28 3.96 10.26 2.07
N SER A 29 3.92 11.42 2.71
CA SER A 29 2.86 11.81 3.65
C SER A 29 1.49 11.79 2.99
N LEU A 30 1.39 12.27 1.74
CA LEU A 30 0.13 12.22 1.00
C LEU A 30 -0.37 10.79 0.75
N LEU A 31 0.55 9.85 0.50
CA LEU A 31 0.23 8.44 0.38
C LEU A 31 -0.27 7.87 1.71
N LEU A 32 0.41 8.19 2.82
CA LEU A 32 0.01 7.75 4.16
C LEU A 32 -1.38 8.26 4.53
N ASP A 33 -1.64 9.56 4.33
CA ASP A 33 -2.95 10.16 4.57
C ASP A 33 -4.05 9.48 3.74
N THR A 34 -3.75 9.17 2.48
CA THR A 34 -4.69 8.46 1.59
C THR A 34 -4.98 7.04 2.12
N LEU A 35 -3.93 6.32 2.51
CA LEU A 35 -4.05 4.97 3.04
C LEU A 35 -4.88 4.94 4.34
N PHE A 36 -4.59 5.85 5.26
CA PHE A 36 -5.31 5.94 6.54
C PHE A 36 -6.75 6.42 6.38
N ALA A 37 -7.03 7.38 5.49
CA ALA A 37 -8.39 7.79 5.21
C ALA A 37 -9.28 6.63 4.70
N TYR A 38 -8.75 5.73 3.87
CA TYR A 38 -9.50 4.56 3.42
C TYR A 38 -9.57 3.44 4.45
N ARG A 39 -8.59 3.33 5.35
CA ARG A 39 -8.66 2.47 6.53
C ARG A 39 -9.78 2.92 7.47
N GLU A 40 -9.90 4.22 7.75
CA GLU A 40 -10.95 4.80 8.60
C GLU A 40 -12.35 4.59 8.01
N ARG A 41 -12.47 4.62 6.68
CA ARG A 41 -13.71 4.28 5.94
C ARG A 41 -13.99 2.78 5.87
N GLU A 42 -13.18 1.97 6.54
CA GLU A 42 -13.28 0.51 6.59
C GLU A 42 -13.27 -0.17 5.20
N ILE A 43 -12.61 0.40 4.20
CA ILE A 43 -12.50 -0.25 2.88
C ILE A 43 -11.71 -1.55 2.97
N PHE A 44 -10.73 -1.58 3.87
CA PHE A 44 -9.89 -2.72 4.19
C PHE A 44 -9.41 -2.62 5.64
N ARG A 45 -9.06 -3.78 6.22
CA ARG A 45 -8.22 -3.86 7.39
C ARG A 45 -6.75 -3.84 6.94
N LEU A 46 -6.00 -2.87 7.41
CA LEU A 46 -4.55 -2.77 7.18
C LEU A 46 -3.82 -3.41 8.37
N TYR A 47 -3.01 -4.43 8.12
CA TYR A 47 -2.21 -5.07 9.16
C TYR A 47 -0.83 -4.43 9.25
N GLU A 48 -0.13 -4.33 8.11
CA GLU A 48 1.25 -3.83 8.03
C GLU A 48 1.49 -3.18 6.68
N PHE A 49 2.45 -2.25 6.63
CA PHE A 49 2.91 -1.70 5.35
C PHE A 49 4.33 -1.13 5.47
N VAL A 50 4.99 -0.99 4.32
CA VAL A 50 6.20 -0.18 4.17
C VAL A 50 6.12 0.63 2.88
N VAL A 51 6.57 1.88 2.95
CA VAL A 51 6.78 2.74 1.79
C VAL A 51 8.27 2.74 1.46
N MET A 52 8.60 2.20 0.30
CA MET A 52 9.94 2.24 -0.28
C MET A 52 10.02 3.43 -1.23
N PRO A 53 11.22 3.91 -1.62
CA PRO A 53 11.36 5.05 -2.54
C PRO A 53 10.47 5.00 -3.79
N ASP A 54 10.35 3.83 -4.42
CA ASP A 54 9.67 3.64 -5.71
C ASP A 54 8.54 2.60 -5.68
N HIS A 55 8.15 2.09 -4.51
CA HIS A 55 7.06 1.12 -4.39
C HIS A 55 6.54 1.04 -2.95
N ILE A 56 5.42 0.34 -2.78
CA ILE A 56 4.84 0.05 -1.48
C ILE A 56 4.63 -1.45 -1.32
N HIS A 57 4.78 -1.93 -0.10
CA HIS A 57 4.28 -3.24 0.31
C HIS A 57 3.14 -3.06 1.31
N LEU A 58 2.05 -3.79 1.10
CA LEU A 58 0.88 -3.77 1.98
C LEU A 58 0.54 -5.19 2.40
N LEU A 59 0.27 -5.40 3.67
CA LEU A 59 -0.39 -6.58 4.20
C LEU A 59 -1.77 -6.16 4.69
N LEU A 60 -2.81 -6.48 3.91
CA LEU A 60 -4.17 -6.01 4.18
C LEU A 60 -5.21 -7.06 3.85
N ALA A 61 -6.40 -6.90 4.42
CA ALA A 61 -7.60 -7.65 4.05
C ALA A 61 -8.71 -6.70 3.61
N PRO A 62 -9.19 -6.74 2.36
CA PRO A 62 -10.37 -5.99 1.95
C PRO A 62 -11.58 -6.36 2.80
N LYS A 63 -12.48 -5.39 3.04
CA LYS A 63 -13.80 -5.68 3.65
C LYS A 63 -14.51 -6.75 2.80
N PRO A 64 -15.33 -7.65 3.38
CA PRO A 64 -15.96 -8.75 2.63
C PRO A 64 -16.72 -8.30 1.36
N THR A 65 -17.32 -7.12 1.40
CA THR A 65 -18.07 -6.50 0.29
C THR A 65 -17.21 -5.78 -0.75
N VAL A 66 -15.88 -5.73 -0.56
CA VAL A 66 -14.94 -5.01 -1.41
C VAL A 66 -13.98 -6.00 -2.06
N ALA A 67 -13.94 -6.02 -3.40
CA ALA A 67 -12.93 -6.77 -4.15
C ALA A 67 -11.52 -6.20 -3.91
N LEU A 68 -10.48 -7.05 -4.00
CA LEU A 68 -9.09 -6.63 -3.80
C LEU A 68 -8.69 -5.52 -4.78
N GLU A 69 -9.06 -5.68 -6.04
CA GLU A 69 -8.81 -4.74 -7.13
C GLU A 69 -9.46 -3.39 -6.83
N ARG A 70 -10.65 -3.40 -6.23
CA ARG A 70 -11.36 -2.17 -5.84
C ARG A 70 -10.69 -1.49 -4.65
N ALA A 71 -10.23 -2.25 -3.65
CA ALA A 71 -9.42 -1.69 -2.56
C ALA A 71 -8.12 -1.05 -3.08
N MET A 72 -7.43 -1.72 -4.00
CA MET A 72 -6.23 -1.18 -4.64
C MET A 72 -6.51 0.02 -5.55
N GLN A 73 -7.68 0.07 -6.20
CA GLN A 73 -8.13 1.24 -6.95
C GLN A 73 -8.34 2.45 -6.04
N PHE A 74 -8.93 2.27 -4.85
CA PHE A 74 -9.06 3.34 -3.87
C PHE A 74 -7.69 3.87 -3.46
N ILE A 75 -6.74 3.00 -3.13
CA ILE A 75 -5.40 3.40 -2.72
C ILE A 75 -4.66 4.11 -3.87
N LYS A 76 -4.47 3.41 -5.01
CA LYS A 76 -3.67 3.92 -6.14
C LYS A 76 -4.32 5.13 -6.80
N GLY A 77 -5.62 5.03 -7.09
CA GLY A 77 -6.39 6.09 -7.75
C GLY A 77 -6.66 7.28 -6.84
N GLY A 78 -6.99 7.03 -5.56
CA GLY A 78 -7.14 8.10 -4.57
C GLY A 78 -5.85 8.88 -4.36
N TYR A 79 -4.71 8.18 -4.29
CA TYR A 79 -3.41 8.83 -4.19
C TYR A 79 -3.09 9.65 -5.46
N SER A 80 -3.23 9.07 -6.66
CA SER A 80 -3.00 9.82 -7.91
C SER A 80 -3.89 11.05 -8.04
N HIS A 81 -5.16 10.95 -7.63
CA HIS A 81 -6.09 12.07 -7.64
C HIS A 81 -5.66 13.19 -6.69
N ARG A 82 -5.31 12.84 -5.45
CA ARG A 82 -4.82 13.81 -4.47
C ARG A 82 -3.47 14.39 -4.86
N PHE A 83 -2.56 13.59 -5.41
CA PHE A 83 -1.26 14.03 -5.90
C PHE A 83 -1.43 15.11 -6.96
N MET A 84 -2.32 14.90 -7.93
CA MET A 84 -2.64 15.92 -8.91
C MET A 84 -3.22 17.18 -8.27
N LYS A 85 -4.16 17.05 -7.33
CA LYS A 85 -4.84 18.19 -6.69
C LYS A 85 -3.91 19.02 -5.79
N GLU A 86 -3.05 18.36 -5.04
CA GLU A 86 -2.25 18.99 -3.98
C GLU A 86 -0.84 19.35 -4.48
N ILE A 87 -0.20 18.49 -5.28
CA ILE A 87 1.16 18.70 -5.80
C ILE A 87 1.14 19.34 -7.21
N GLY A 88 0.02 19.25 -7.94
CA GLY A 88 -0.17 19.95 -9.22
C GLY A 88 0.43 19.22 -10.44
N SER A 89 0.81 17.95 -10.30
CA SER A 89 1.40 17.16 -11.38
C SER A 89 0.46 16.07 -11.88
N ARG A 90 0.35 15.94 -13.21
CA ARG A 90 -0.44 14.91 -13.91
C ARG A 90 0.40 13.73 -14.40
N MET A 91 1.59 13.53 -13.82
CA MET A 91 2.44 12.42 -14.21
C MET A 91 1.78 11.07 -13.91
N GLU A 92 2.13 10.05 -14.68
CA GLU A 92 1.78 8.67 -14.34
C GLU A 92 2.50 8.28 -13.05
N ILE A 93 1.73 7.83 -12.06
CA ILE A 93 2.23 7.57 -10.71
C ILE A 93 2.57 6.09 -10.52
N TRP A 94 1.71 5.21 -10.99
CA TRP A 94 1.80 3.78 -10.75
C TRP A 94 2.00 3.01 -12.04
N GLN A 95 2.63 1.84 -11.94
CA GLN A 95 2.43 0.81 -12.96
C GLN A 95 0.97 0.36 -12.96
N ARG A 96 0.46 -0.10 -14.11
CA ARG A 96 -0.95 -0.50 -14.26
C ARG A 96 -1.32 -1.62 -13.28
N SER A 97 -0.52 -2.68 -13.22
CA SER A 97 -0.75 -3.82 -12.34
C SER A 97 -0.16 -3.62 -10.94
N PHE A 98 -0.51 -4.53 -10.04
CA PHE A 98 0.14 -4.77 -8.76
C PHE A 98 0.30 -6.29 -8.63
N THR A 99 1.28 -6.75 -7.85
CA THR A 99 1.38 -8.17 -7.50
C THR A 99 0.65 -8.41 -6.20
N ASN A 100 0.08 -9.61 -6.03
CA ASN A 100 -0.51 -10.01 -4.77
C ASN A 100 -0.19 -11.49 -4.47
N HIS A 101 -0.09 -11.81 -3.19
CA HIS A 101 0.02 -13.15 -2.65
C HIS A 101 -1.02 -13.29 -1.55
N ARG A 102 -1.96 -14.24 -1.72
CA ARG A 102 -2.96 -14.54 -0.69
C ARG A 102 -2.28 -15.30 0.45
N ILE A 103 -2.42 -14.74 1.66
CA ILE A 103 -1.89 -15.36 2.88
C ILE A 103 -2.64 -16.65 3.15
N ARG A 104 -1.90 -17.74 3.36
CA ARG A 104 -2.46 -19.10 3.48
C ARG A 104 -2.67 -19.53 4.92
N ASP A 105 -1.80 -19.07 5.81
CA ASP A 105 -1.79 -19.42 7.22
C ASP A 105 -1.04 -18.37 8.04
N TRP A 106 -0.93 -18.61 9.35
CA TRP A 106 -0.25 -17.73 10.28
C TRP A 106 1.26 -17.63 10.04
N ALA A 107 1.92 -18.72 9.64
CA ALA A 107 3.36 -18.70 9.37
C ALA A 107 3.69 -17.85 8.15
N ASP A 108 2.85 -17.93 7.11
CA ASP A 108 2.91 -17.11 5.91
C ASP A 108 2.61 -15.63 6.22
N PHE A 109 1.63 -15.37 7.09
CA PHE A 109 1.36 -14.02 7.60
C PHE A 109 2.59 -13.42 8.28
N GLU A 110 3.16 -14.14 9.26
CA GLU A 110 4.33 -13.67 10.01
C GLU A 110 5.56 -13.49 9.12
N LYS A 111 5.75 -14.36 8.13
CA LYS A 111 6.83 -14.21 7.15
C LYS A 111 6.75 -12.84 6.45
N HIS A 112 5.56 -12.46 5.97
CA HIS A 112 5.36 -11.20 5.26
C HIS A 112 5.35 -9.98 6.18
N ARG A 113 4.77 -10.10 7.39
CA ARG A 113 4.87 -9.05 8.42
C ARG A 113 6.31 -8.79 8.80
N ARG A 114 7.11 -9.83 9.07
CA ARG A 114 8.54 -9.69 9.36
C ARG A 114 9.30 -9.12 8.18
N TYR A 115 8.98 -9.54 6.95
CA TYR A 115 9.56 -8.92 5.75
C TYR A 115 9.33 -7.42 5.74
N ILE A 116 8.10 -6.95 5.97
CA ILE A 116 7.78 -5.51 6.05
C ILE A 116 8.60 -4.83 7.15
N HIS A 117 8.64 -5.39 8.36
CA HIS A 117 9.42 -4.84 9.48
C HIS A 117 10.93 -4.76 9.24
N LEU A 118 11.50 -5.75 8.55
CA LEU A 118 12.93 -5.81 8.23
C LEU A 118 13.31 -4.93 7.03
N ASN A 119 12.35 -4.28 6.39
CA ASN A 119 12.57 -3.21 5.43
C ASN A 119 12.21 -1.86 6.08
N PRO A 120 12.82 -1.46 7.22
CA PRO A 120 12.56 -0.13 7.74
C PRO A 120 13.05 0.85 6.68
N VAL A 121 12.13 1.73 6.28
CA VAL A 121 12.29 2.82 5.32
C VAL A 121 13.75 3.32 5.29
N ARG A 122 14.54 2.92 4.29
CA ARG A 122 15.76 3.65 3.94
C ARG A 122 15.36 4.92 3.20
N ALA A 123 14.93 5.92 3.95
CA ALA A 123 14.82 7.31 3.52
C ALA A 123 14.79 8.22 4.77
N GLY A 124 15.94 8.36 5.43
CA GLY A 124 16.08 9.20 6.62
C GLY A 124 17.43 9.08 7.34
N ALA A 125 18.54 8.97 6.61
CA ALA A 125 19.89 9.24 7.11
C ALA A 125 20.86 9.27 5.93
N GLY A 126 21.28 10.46 5.53
CA GLY A 126 22.22 10.73 4.43
C GLY A 126 21.75 11.88 3.58
#